data_AF-A0A3B8LDK6-F1
#
_entry.id   AF-A0A3B8LDK6-F1
#
_cell.length_a   1.000
_cell.length_b   1.000
_cell.length_c   1.000
_cell.angle_alpha   90.00
_cell.angle_beta   90.00
_cell.angle_gamma   90.00
#
_symmetry.space_group_name_H-M   'P 1'
#
loop_
_entity.id
_entity.type
_entity.pdbx_description
1 polymer ?
#
loop_
_entity_poly.entity_id
_entity_poly.type
_entity_poly.pdbx_seq_one_letter_code
_entity_poly.pdbx_strand_id
1 'polypeptide(L)'
;MKFDVEKYRLSTMTISAIMLFSLFQWGCPPRNIRRDPKVVYTEALGFCNKAHRRSPPRKKPLFYLAMINERLEKWEQAIVARQRYIAQTQTGALQGYLSEVLSKMKKHYDKQGLKWVLARLAAKTEVTKQMKFGRKKLAAIGWGGSSNVKRLNKADVNNLVLLRMYAKVAEDYRMLNKFNKADDYSMITLALAEEMERHGISAVEGRLPIVQKNAESRFFLSERRRRVFQKMQLSKELNQNNARLKEIIAFGVLLSRDYAEVVKVRVPEWALAAAFRQAEIYTLLYDKVNGVTKPENVSQDSWVKYKKTLDEMGRGWLKKAKDGFATVLQKAISLEVYTPWIKKCEQAYQKVNGLIGKNTTQPAWWAQLQSLKKKKKEEQVTTLPEQILEMCKSF
;
A
#
# COMPACT_ATOMS: atom_id res chain seq x y z
N MET A 1 -4.00 -21.60 -51.77
CA MET A 1 -4.16 -21.26 -50.34
C MET A 1 -3.20 -22.12 -49.53
N LYS A 2 -2.02 -21.62 -49.12
CA LYS A 2 -1.10 -22.40 -48.27
C LYS A 2 -1.59 -22.31 -46.82
N PHE A 3 -2.03 -23.43 -46.26
CA PHE A 3 -2.36 -23.51 -44.84
C PHE A 3 -1.10 -23.24 -44.02
N ASP A 4 -1.13 -22.20 -43.20
CA ASP A 4 -0.03 -21.82 -42.33
C ASP A 4 0.01 -22.74 -41.10
N VAL A 5 0.67 -23.90 -41.27
CA VAL A 5 0.82 -24.95 -40.26
C VAL A 5 1.52 -24.44 -39.00
N GLU A 6 2.34 -23.40 -39.09
CA GLU A 6 2.98 -22.79 -37.92
C GLU A 6 1.98 -22.03 -37.04
N LYS A 7 1.01 -21.36 -37.64
CA LYS A 7 -0.06 -20.66 -36.90
C LYS A 7 -0.93 -21.64 -36.12
N TYR A 8 -1.19 -22.82 -36.68
CA TYR A 8 -1.91 -23.91 -36.01
C TYR A 8 -1.08 -24.60 -34.91
N ARG A 9 0.23 -24.80 -35.09
CA ARG A 9 1.12 -25.35 -34.04
C ARG A 9 1.30 -24.41 -32.84
N LEU A 10 1.34 -23.10 -33.08
CA LEU A 10 1.37 -22.09 -32.02
C LEU A 10 0.04 -22.03 -31.26
N SER A 11 -1.08 -22.18 -31.96
CA SER A 11 -2.40 -22.35 -31.35
C SER A 11 -2.43 -23.58 -30.44
N THR A 12 -2.03 -24.75 -30.95
CA THR A 12 -2.07 -26.00 -30.16
C THR A 12 -1.08 -26.04 -29.01
N MET A 13 0.15 -25.50 -29.11
CA MET A 13 1.05 -25.44 -27.93
C MET A 13 0.58 -24.45 -26.87
N THR A 14 -0.05 -23.34 -27.26
CA THR A 14 -0.63 -22.39 -26.31
C THR A 14 -1.87 -23.00 -25.67
N ILE A 15 -2.69 -23.73 -26.44
CA ILE A 15 -3.83 -24.50 -25.96
C ILE A 15 -3.37 -25.67 -25.09
N SER A 16 -2.25 -26.34 -25.35
CA SER A 16 -1.73 -27.40 -24.48
C SER A 16 -1.09 -26.86 -23.21
N ALA A 17 -0.47 -25.68 -23.23
CA ALA A 17 0.04 -25.02 -22.03
C ALA A 17 -1.11 -24.43 -21.19
N ILE A 18 -2.14 -23.86 -21.84
CA ILE A 18 -3.38 -23.43 -21.21
C ILE A 18 -4.12 -24.66 -20.68
N MET A 19 -4.30 -25.73 -21.45
CA MET A 19 -4.93 -26.99 -21.03
C MET A 19 -4.11 -27.75 -20.00
N LEU A 20 -2.78 -27.70 -19.98
CA LEU A 20 -1.99 -28.23 -18.86
C LEU A 20 -2.17 -27.36 -17.63
N PHE A 21 -2.30 -26.05 -17.79
CA PHE A 21 -2.71 -25.17 -16.71
C PHE A 21 -4.12 -25.52 -16.23
N SER A 22 -5.11 -25.65 -17.12
CA SER A 22 -6.51 -25.99 -16.87
C SER A 22 -6.66 -27.40 -16.27
N LEU A 23 -6.05 -28.44 -16.87
CA LEU A 23 -6.13 -29.83 -16.39
C LEU A 23 -5.49 -30.03 -15.01
N PHE A 24 -4.43 -29.28 -14.65
CA PHE A 24 -3.88 -29.30 -13.29
C PHE A 24 -4.66 -28.44 -12.31
N GLN A 25 -5.33 -27.42 -12.82
CA GLN A 25 -6.26 -26.58 -12.10
C GLN A 25 -7.53 -27.37 -11.68
N TRP A 26 -7.92 -28.38 -12.44
CA TRP A 26 -9.14 -29.19 -12.20
C TRP A 26 -9.11 -30.17 -11.02
N GLY A 27 -8.09 -30.16 -10.14
CA GLY A 27 -8.13 -30.88 -8.85
C GLY A 27 -8.32 -32.40 -8.92
N CYS A 28 -8.37 -32.99 -10.11
CA CYS A 28 -8.38 -34.42 -10.35
C CYS A 28 -7.03 -34.83 -10.93
N PRO A 29 -5.95 -34.92 -10.12
CA PRO A 29 -4.81 -35.66 -10.56
C PRO A 29 -5.27 -37.10 -10.83
N PRO A 30 -4.79 -37.78 -11.90
CA PRO A 30 -4.81 -39.23 -11.89
C PRO A 30 -4.22 -39.67 -10.55
N ARG A 31 -4.94 -40.53 -9.81
CA ARG A 31 -4.84 -40.78 -8.36
C ARG A 31 -3.44 -41.03 -7.76
N ASN A 32 -2.36 -41.03 -8.54
CA ASN A 32 -1.03 -41.49 -8.14
C ASN A 32 0.15 -40.52 -8.31
N ILE A 33 0.01 -39.22 -8.63
CA ILE A 33 1.20 -38.35 -8.68
C ILE A 33 1.00 -37.00 -7.96
N ARG A 34 1.34 -36.97 -6.67
CA ARG A 34 1.61 -35.72 -5.94
C ARG A 34 2.96 -35.15 -6.41
N ARG A 35 2.99 -34.43 -7.53
CA ARG A 35 4.18 -33.65 -7.90
C ARG A 35 4.30 -32.43 -7.00
N ASP A 36 5.51 -32.10 -6.56
CA ASP A 36 5.80 -30.84 -5.87
C ASP A 36 5.38 -29.66 -6.77
N PRO A 37 4.51 -28.73 -6.30
CA PRO A 37 4.11 -27.54 -7.04
C PRO A 37 5.29 -26.75 -7.63
N LYS A 38 6.45 -26.72 -6.97
CA LYS A 38 7.64 -26.03 -7.47
C LYS A 38 8.19 -26.63 -8.76
N VAL A 39 8.11 -27.95 -8.92
CA VAL A 39 8.53 -28.65 -10.15
C VAL A 39 7.62 -28.24 -11.30
N VAL A 40 6.31 -28.24 -11.07
CA VAL A 40 5.30 -27.83 -12.07
C VAL A 40 5.50 -26.38 -12.52
N TYR A 41 5.71 -25.45 -11.57
CA TYR A 41 5.99 -24.06 -11.91
C TYR A 41 7.30 -23.89 -12.69
N THR A 42 8.30 -24.73 -12.43
CA THR A 42 9.59 -24.70 -13.15
C THR A 42 9.44 -25.17 -14.60
N GLU A 43 8.64 -26.21 -14.85
CA GLU A 43 8.30 -26.65 -16.22
C GLU A 43 7.51 -25.56 -16.96
N ALA A 44 6.48 -24.99 -16.32
CA ALA A 44 5.68 -23.89 -16.88
C ALA A 44 6.55 -22.67 -17.24
N LEU A 45 7.53 -22.33 -16.39
CA LEU A 45 8.51 -21.27 -16.65
C LEU A 45 9.30 -21.55 -17.94
N GLY A 46 9.70 -22.80 -18.19
CA GLY A 46 10.36 -23.23 -19.42
C GLY A 46 9.50 -23.00 -20.66
N PHE A 47 8.22 -23.37 -20.62
CA PHE A 47 7.28 -23.16 -21.71
C PHE A 47 7.03 -21.68 -21.99
N CYS A 48 6.80 -20.87 -20.96
CA CYS A 48 6.57 -19.43 -21.13
C CYS A 48 7.81 -18.72 -21.70
N ASN A 49 9.01 -19.10 -21.27
CA ASN A 49 10.26 -18.57 -21.84
C ASN A 49 10.42 -18.96 -23.32
N LYS A 50 10.15 -20.22 -23.68
CA LYS A 50 10.20 -20.69 -25.06
C LYS A 50 9.17 -19.97 -25.94
N ALA A 51 7.95 -19.78 -25.45
CA ALA A 51 6.90 -19.03 -26.14
C ALA A 51 7.27 -17.56 -26.34
N HIS A 52 7.83 -16.90 -25.32
CA HIS A 52 8.28 -15.52 -25.43
C HIS A 52 9.45 -15.37 -26.40
N ARG A 53 10.43 -16.29 -26.39
CA ARG A 53 11.55 -16.29 -27.36
C ARG A 53 11.08 -16.44 -28.81
N ARG A 54 10.09 -17.30 -29.05
CA ARG A 54 9.51 -17.52 -30.39
C ARG A 54 8.64 -16.36 -30.88
N SER A 55 8.06 -15.58 -29.97
CA SER A 55 7.21 -14.44 -30.32
C SER A 55 7.38 -13.30 -29.32
N PRO A 56 8.51 -12.58 -29.36
CA PRO A 56 8.82 -11.50 -28.41
C PRO A 56 7.76 -10.39 -28.28
N PRO A 57 7.02 -10.02 -29.35
CA PRO A 57 5.95 -9.01 -29.25
C PRO A 57 4.72 -9.47 -28.45
N ARG A 58 4.57 -10.78 -28.18
CA ARG A 58 3.42 -11.29 -27.43
C ARG A 58 3.57 -10.95 -25.94
N LYS A 59 2.60 -10.18 -25.44
CA LYS A 59 2.53 -9.71 -24.04
C LYS A 59 2.08 -10.79 -23.05
N LYS A 60 1.21 -11.72 -23.48
CA LYS A 60 0.65 -12.78 -22.62
C LYS A 60 1.74 -13.63 -21.94
N PRO A 61 2.78 -14.12 -22.63
CA PRO A 61 3.89 -14.81 -21.97
C PRO A 61 4.54 -14.03 -20.83
N LEU A 62 4.74 -12.71 -20.96
CA LEU A 62 5.34 -11.88 -19.90
C LEU A 62 4.46 -11.81 -18.64
N PHE A 63 3.14 -11.74 -18.83
CA PHE A 63 2.17 -11.79 -17.73
C PHE A 63 2.30 -13.10 -16.93
N TYR A 64 2.32 -14.24 -17.62
CA TYR A 64 2.45 -15.55 -16.96
C TYR A 64 3.84 -15.76 -16.36
N LEU A 65 4.90 -15.32 -17.04
CA LEU A 65 6.26 -15.33 -16.48
C LEU A 65 6.33 -14.59 -15.15
N ALA A 66 5.70 -13.42 -15.06
CA ALA A 66 5.65 -12.67 -13.81
C ALA A 66 4.96 -13.46 -12.69
N MET A 67 3.78 -14.02 -12.97
CA MET A 67 3.02 -14.80 -11.99
C MET A 67 3.74 -16.07 -11.53
N ILE A 68 4.34 -16.81 -12.47
CA ILE A 68 5.07 -18.05 -12.15
C ILE A 68 6.28 -17.71 -11.27
N ASN A 69 7.02 -16.66 -11.60
CA ASN A 69 8.15 -16.23 -10.77
C ASN A 69 7.70 -15.73 -9.40
N GLU A 70 6.56 -15.04 -9.28
CA GLU A 70 5.95 -14.67 -7.99
C GLU A 70 5.63 -15.91 -7.14
N ARG A 71 5.01 -16.95 -7.73
CA ARG A 71 4.73 -18.22 -7.02
C ARG A 71 5.98 -19.00 -6.61
N LEU A 72 7.07 -18.82 -7.34
CA LEU A 72 8.38 -19.37 -7.02
C LEU A 72 9.22 -18.48 -6.09
N GLU A 73 8.65 -17.38 -5.59
CA GLU A 73 9.34 -16.37 -4.76
C GLU A 73 10.59 -15.76 -5.43
N LYS A 74 10.63 -15.81 -6.77
CA LYS A 74 11.65 -15.23 -7.65
C LYS A 74 11.30 -13.78 -7.98
N TRP A 75 11.26 -12.93 -6.95
CA TRP A 75 10.72 -11.56 -7.03
C TRP A 75 11.41 -10.68 -8.08
N GLU A 76 12.74 -10.78 -8.23
CA GLU A 76 13.48 -9.96 -9.20
C GLU A 76 13.12 -10.32 -10.65
N GLN A 77 12.99 -11.61 -10.95
CA GLN A 77 12.56 -12.10 -12.25
C GLN A 77 11.11 -11.71 -12.54
N ALA A 78 10.25 -11.76 -11.52
CA ALA A 78 8.87 -11.31 -11.61
C ALA A 78 8.78 -9.82 -11.95
N ILE A 79 9.58 -8.97 -11.27
CA ILE A 79 9.69 -7.54 -11.56
C ILE A 79 10.14 -7.30 -13.00
N VAL A 80 11.20 -7.97 -13.46
CA VAL A 80 11.71 -7.80 -14.84
C VAL A 80 10.64 -8.16 -15.87
N ALA A 81 9.91 -9.26 -15.67
CA ALA A 81 8.82 -9.65 -16.57
C ALA A 81 7.69 -8.60 -16.61
N ARG A 82 7.26 -8.07 -15.45
CA ARG A 82 6.23 -7.02 -15.39
C ARG A 82 6.70 -5.70 -16.00
N GLN A 83 7.95 -5.30 -15.77
CA GLN A 83 8.53 -4.10 -16.37
C GLN A 83 8.59 -4.21 -17.90
N ARG A 84 8.97 -5.37 -18.44
CA ARG A 84 8.89 -5.63 -19.89
C ARG A 84 7.46 -5.57 -20.41
N TYR A 85 6.50 -6.14 -19.68
CA TYR A 85 5.09 -6.08 -20.04
C TYR A 85 4.60 -4.62 -20.11
N ILE A 86 4.93 -3.82 -19.09
CA ILE A 86 4.61 -2.39 -19.03
C ILE A 86 5.19 -1.66 -20.24
N ALA A 87 6.49 -1.84 -20.51
CA ALA A 87 7.18 -1.17 -21.62
C ALA A 87 6.57 -1.51 -23.00
N GLN A 88 6.11 -2.76 -23.20
CA GLN A 88 5.45 -3.16 -24.45
C GLN A 88 4.00 -2.68 -24.57
N THR A 89 3.37 -2.29 -23.46
CA THR A 89 1.93 -2.01 -23.40
C THR A 89 1.61 -0.54 -23.28
N GLN A 90 2.47 0.22 -22.61
CA GLN A 90 2.28 1.63 -22.36
C GLN A 90 2.51 2.46 -23.63
N THR A 91 1.64 3.43 -23.88
CA THR A 91 1.83 4.41 -24.96
C THR A 91 2.93 5.40 -24.57
N GLY A 92 3.65 5.94 -25.56
CA GLY A 92 4.68 6.96 -25.30
C GLY A 92 4.12 8.20 -24.59
N ALA A 93 2.86 8.58 -24.91
CA ALA A 93 2.16 9.68 -24.24
C ALA A 93 1.95 9.39 -22.76
N LEU A 94 1.46 8.20 -22.41
CA LEU A 94 1.30 7.79 -21.01
C LEU A 94 2.65 7.70 -20.29
N GLN A 95 3.69 7.21 -20.94
CA GLN A 95 5.04 7.16 -20.35
C GLN A 95 5.59 8.55 -20.02
N GLY A 96 5.46 9.51 -20.94
CA GLY A 96 5.85 10.90 -20.71
C GLY A 96 5.11 11.51 -19.52
N TYR A 97 3.78 11.35 -19.48
CA TYR A 97 2.95 11.82 -18.38
C TYR A 97 3.37 11.24 -17.02
N LEU A 98 3.45 9.91 -16.90
CA LEU A 98 3.77 9.26 -15.62
C LEU A 98 5.18 9.64 -15.14
N SER A 99 6.13 9.84 -16.05
CA SER A 99 7.49 10.27 -15.71
C SER A 99 7.51 11.71 -15.16
N GLU A 100 6.77 12.62 -15.78
CA GLU A 100 6.64 14.00 -15.31
C GLU A 100 5.96 14.06 -13.94
N VAL A 101 4.83 13.34 -13.77
CA VAL A 101 4.11 13.27 -12.50
C VAL A 101 4.99 12.67 -11.40
N LEU A 102 5.72 11.59 -11.68
CA LEU A 102 6.66 11.00 -10.72
C LEU A 102 7.72 12.02 -10.27
N SER A 103 8.31 12.76 -11.20
CA SER A 103 9.31 13.81 -10.89
C SER A 103 8.72 14.88 -9.97
N LYS A 104 7.51 15.37 -10.28
CA LYS A 104 6.80 16.33 -9.42
C LYS A 104 6.48 15.71 -8.05
N MET A 105 5.96 14.49 -7.99
CA MET A 105 5.61 13.82 -6.73
C MET A 105 6.84 13.62 -5.84
N LYS A 106 7.98 13.20 -6.40
CA LYS A 106 9.25 13.07 -5.69
C LYS A 106 9.66 14.37 -5.01
N LYS A 107 9.67 15.50 -5.74
CA LYS A 107 9.98 16.83 -5.17
C LYS A 107 9.12 17.14 -3.94
N HIS A 108 7.85 16.74 -3.95
CA HIS A 108 6.92 16.98 -2.85
C HIS A 108 7.00 15.99 -1.69
N TYR A 109 7.42 14.74 -1.92
CA TYR A 109 7.54 13.72 -0.87
C TYR A 109 8.95 13.62 -0.27
N ASP A 110 9.97 14.09 -0.99
CA ASP A 110 11.36 14.05 -0.55
C ASP A 110 11.72 15.19 0.41
N LYS A 111 13.00 15.25 0.79
CA LYS A 111 13.61 16.21 1.72
C LYS A 111 13.23 17.67 1.40
N GLN A 112 12.95 18.01 0.15
CA GLN A 112 12.43 19.33 -0.25
C GLN A 112 11.01 19.57 0.26
N GLY A 113 10.11 18.60 0.16
CA GLY A 113 8.76 18.65 0.74
C GLY A 113 8.79 18.75 2.26
N LEU A 114 9.66 17.98 2.93
CA LEU A 114 9.85 18.11 4.38
C LEU A 114 10.37 19.51 4.73
N LYS A 115 11.49 19.96 4.13
CA LYS A 115 12.04 21.30 4.36
C LYS A 115 11.00 22.40 4.12
N TRP A 116 10.18 22.27 3.09
CA TRP A 116 9.10 23.20 2.78
C TRP A 116 8.00 23.19 3.85
N VAL A 117 7.59 22.01 4.34
CA VAL A 117 6.60 21.90 5.43
C VAL A 117 7.15 22.56 6.69
N LEU A 118 8.40 22.24 7.04
CA LEU A 118 9.07 22.80 8.21
C LEU A 118 9.23 24.31 8.11
N ALA A 119 9.69 24.82 6.96
CA ALA A 119 9.85 26.26 6.73
C ALA A 119 8.53 27.02 6.88
N ARG A 120 7.41 26.45 6.42
CA ARG A 120 6.09 27.10 6.54
C ARG A 120 5.46 26.99 7.91
N LEU A 121 5.72 25.90 8.63
CA LEU A 121 5.36 25.78 10.05
C LEU A 121 6.12 26.82 10.88
N ALA A 122 7.42 27.00 10.60
CA ALA A 122 8.25 28.02 11.23
C ALA A 122 7.77 29.44 10.91
N ALA A 123 7.35 29.70 9.67
CA ALA A 123 6.81 30.99 9.25
C ALA A 123 5.42 31.33 9.83
N LYS A 124 4.84 30.48 10.70
CA LYS A 124 3.46 30.58 11.25
C LYS A 124 2.36 30.74 10.18
N THR A 125 2.68 30.52 8.91
CA THR A 125 1.71 30.53 7.82
C THR A 125 0.80 29.30 7.94
N GLU A 126 -0.47 29.41 7.53
CA GLU A 126 -1.39 28.27 7.48
C GLU A 126 -0.90 27.22 6.47
N VAL A 127 0.00 26.34 6.92
CA VAL A 127 0.48 25.15 6.22
C VAL A 127 -0.70 24.29 5.75
N THR A 128 -1.79 24.37 6.50
CA THR A 128 -3.08 23.71 6.26
C THR A 128 -3.72 24.12 4.93
N LYS A 129 -3.66 25.39 4.51
CA LYS A 129 -4.35 25.86 3.27
C LYS A 129 -3.59 25.50 2.00
N GLN A 130 -2.26 25.33 2.08
CA GLN A 130 -1.41 25.20 0.89
C GLN A 130 -0.83 23.80 0.65
N MET A 131 -0.96 22.86 1.60
CA MET A 131 -0.77 21.44 1.29
C MET A 131 -1.95 20.93 0.48
N LYS A 132 -1.95 21.26 -0.82
CA LYS A 132 -2.94 20.78 -1.79
C LYS A 132 -2.74 19.30 -2.13
N PHE A 133 -1.54 18.76 -1.87
CA PHE A 133 -1.22 17.36 -2.08
C PHE A 133 -1.99 16.49 -1.07
N GLY A 134 -2.79 15.54 -1.56
CA GLY A 134 -3.70 14.73 -0.75
C GLY A 134 -5.13 15.27 -0.71
N ARG A 135 -5.31 16.59 -0.50
CA ARG A 135 -6.65 17.24 -0.39
C ARG A 135 -7.40 17.40 -1.72
N LYS A 136 -6.66 17.56 -2.81
CA LYS A 136 -7.20 17.76 -4.16
C LYS A 136 -6.67 16.64 -5.07
N LYS A 137 -7.49 16.16 -6.00
CA LYS A 137 -7.04 15.24 -7.06
C LYS A 137 -5.86 15.88 -7.81
N LEU A 138 -4.94 15.08 -8.38
CA LEU A 138 -3.77 15.55 -9.14
C LEU A 138 -4.15 16.57 -10.24
N ALA A 139 -5.33 16.39 -10.85
CA ALA A 139 -5.90 17.33 -11.80
C ALA A 139 -6.15 18.73 -11.19
N ALA A 140 -6.61 18.80 -9.95
CA ALA A 140 -6.97 20.03 -9.25
C ALA A 140 -5.76 20.76 -8.60
N ILE A 141 -4.57 20.15 -8.61
CA ILE A 141 -3.30 20.84 -8.29
C ILE A 141 -2.58 21.36 -9.55
N GLY A 142 -3.20 21.26 -10.73
CA GLY A 142 -2.64 21.76 -11.99
C GLY A 142 -1.52 20.88 -12.56
N TRP A 143 -1.26 19.71 -11.97
CA TRP A 143 -0.17 18.84 -12.42
C TRP A 143 -0.50 18.06 -13.68
N GLY A 144 -1.79 17.80 -13.92
CA GLY A 144 -2.32 17.29 -15.19
C GLY A 144 -2.70 18.40 -16.18
N GLY A 145 -2.27 19.64 -15.94
CA GLY A 145 -2.66 20.83 -16.71
C GLY A 145 -1.50 21.74 -17.14
N SER A 146 -0.23 21.34 -16.95
CA SER A 146 0.86 22.04 -17.63
C SER A 146 0.68 21.87 -19.14
N SER A 147 0.79 22.96 -19.89
CA SER A 147 0.75 23.02 -21.36
C SER A 147 1.64 21.98 -22.05
N ASN A 148 2.64 21.44 -21.35
CA ASN A 148 3.58 20.43 -21.84
C ASN A 148 3.07 18.98 -21.75
N VAL A 149 2.04 18.69 -20.93
CA VAL A 149 1.39 17.38 -20.93
C VAL A 149 0.28 17.43 -21.97
N LYS A 150 0.53 16.90 -23.17
CA LYS A 150 -0.55 16.62 -24.13
C LYS A 150 -1.67 15.89 -23.38
N ARG A 151 -2.92 16.38 -23.50
CA ARG A 151 -4.08 15.76 -22.83
C ARG A 151 -4.06 14.27 -23.18
N LEU A 152 -3.88 13.42 -22.17
CA LEU A 152 -4.03 11.98 -22.35
C LEU A 152 -5.44 11.71 -22.84
N ASN A 153 -5.57 10.83 -23.83
CA ASN A 153 -6.89 10.39 -24.28
C ASN A 153 -7.35 9.23 -23.41
N LYS A 154 -8.66 9.00 -23.36
CA LYS A 154 -9.24 7.86 -22.62
C LYS A 154 -8.61 6.52 -23.05
N ALA A 155 -8.23 6.39 -24.32
CA ALA A 155 -7.57 5.21 -24.87
C ALA A 155 -6.18 4.93 -24.27
N ASP A 156 -5.46 5.97 -23.83
CA ASP A 156 -4.14 5.80 -23.21
C ASP A 156 -4.23 5.20 -21.81
N VAL A 157 -5.32 5.48 -21.09
CA VAL A 157 -5.47 5.16 -19.67
C VAL A 157 -6.49 4.06 -19.37
N ASN A 158 -7.21 3.54 -20.37
CA ASN A 158 -8.26 2.51 -20.15
C ASN A 158 -7.72 1.10 -19.80
N ASN A 159 -6.41 0.89 -19.77
CA ASN A 159 -5.81 -0.41 -19.55
C ASN A 159 -5.68 -0.77 -18.07
N LEU A 160 -6.70 -1.46 -17.52
CA LEU A 160 -6.70 -1.95 -16.14
C LEU A 160 -5.55 -2.92 -15.82
N VAL A 161 -5.06 -3.69 -16.81
CA VAL A 161 -3.93 -4.60 -16.60
C VAL A 161 -2.66 -3.80 -16.33
N LEU A 162 -2.49 -2.66 -16.99
CA LEU A 162 -1.35 -1.76 -16.75
C LEU A 162 -1.35 -1.24 -15.31
N LEU A 163 -2.50 -0.79 -14.80
CA LEU A 163 -2.65 -0.38 -13.39
C LEU A 163 -2.28 -1.51 -12.42
N ARG A 164 -2.78 -2.73 -12.68
CA ARG A 164 -2.46 -3.92 -11.86
C ARG A 164 -0.97 -4.24 -11.90
N MET A 165 -0.31 -4.10 -13.05
CA MET A 165 1.12 -4.35 -13.20
C MET A 165 1.97 -3.35 -12.42
N TYR A 166 1.67 -2.05 -12.52
CA TYR A 166 2.35 -1.03 -11.72
C TYR A 166 2.22 -1.29 -10.22
N ALA A 167 1.00 -1.61 -9.75
CA ALA A 167 0.75 -1.95 -8.35
C ALA A 167 1.51 -3.19 -7.89
N LYS A 168 1.56 -4.25 -8.71
CA LYS A 168 2.29 -5.48 -8.41
C LYS A 168 3.80 -5.26 -8.34
N VAL A 169 4.38 -4.48 -9.26
CA VAL A 169 5.80 -4.11 -9.18
C VAL A 169 6.11 -3.36 -7.88
N ALA A 170 5.22 -2.48 -7.42
CA ALA A 170 5.38 -1.83 -6.12
C ALA A 170 5.37 -2.84 -4.96
N GLU A 171 4.50 -3.85 -5.01
CA GLU A 171 4.42 -4.93 -4.04
C GLU A 171 5.69 -5.79 -4.02
N ASP A 172 6.18 -6.25 -5.18
CA ASP A 172 7.40 -7.07 -5.24
C ASP A 172 8.62 -6.31 -4.71
N TYR A 173 8.74 -5.00 -5.00
CA TYR A 173 9.81 -4.19 -4.43
C TYR A 173 9.70 -4.05 -2.90
N ARG A 174 8.48 -4.07 -2.33
CA ARG A 174 8.29 -4.13 -0.87
C ARG A 174 8.76 -5.46 -0.31
N MET A 175 8.46 -6.58 -0.98
CA MET A 175 8.95 -7.91 -0.58
C MET A 175 10.48 -8.00 -0.57
N LEU A 176 11.14 -7.28 -1.48
CA LEU A 176 12.60 -7.15 -1.53
C LEU A 176 13.18 -6.07 -0.60
N ASN A 177 12.36 -5.43 0.26
CA ASN A 177 12.75 -4.28 1.10
C ASN A 177 13.35 -3.08 0.32
N LYS A 178 13.09 -2.99 -1.00
CA LYS A 178 13.55 -1.88 -1.87
C LYS A 178 12.53 -0.73 -1.85
N PHE A 179 12.29 -0.15 -0.65
CA PHE A 179 11.19 0.80 -0.41
C PHE A 179 11.17 2.04 -1.31
N ASN A 180 12.32 2.59 -1.69
CA ASN A 180 12.37 3.76 -2.59
C ASN A 180 11.75 3.43 -3.96
N LYS A 181 12.06 2.25 -4.51
CA LYS A 181 11.48 1.79 -5.78
C LYS A 181 10.00 1.47 -5.62
N ALA A 182 9.61 0.83 -4.51
CA ALA A 182 8.21 0.58 -4.22
C ALA A 182 7.39 1.87 -4.18
N ASP A 183 7.90 2.90 -3.49
CA ASP A 183 7.23 4.20 -3.38
C ASP A 183 7.07 4.86 -4.77
N ASP A 184 8.08 4.79 -5.64
CA ASP A 184 8.02 5.32 -7.00
C ASP A 184 6.90 4.64 -7.82
N TYR A 185 6.79 3.32 -7.73
CA TYR A 185 5.72 2.58 -8.40
C TYR A 185 4.35 2.84 -7.77
N SER A 186 4.26 3.09 -6.46
CA SER A 186 3.02 3.55 -5.82
C SER A 186 2.61 4.96 -6.28
N MET A 187 3.57 5.86 -6.51
CA MET A 187 3.29 7.18 -7.10
C MET A 187 2.71 7.05 -8.51
N ILE A 188 3.32 6.21 -9.35
CA ILE A 188 2.85 5.95 -10.71
C ILE A 188 1.45 5.31 -10.68
N THR A 189 1.23 4.33 -9.80
CA THR A 189 -0.07 3.66 -9.63
C THR A 189 -1.16 4.65 -9.22
N LEU A 190 -0.87 5.54 -8.27
CA LEU A 190 -1.80 6.60 -7.86
C LEU A 190 -2.12 7.54 -9.04
N ALA A 191 -1.10 8.00 -9.76
CA ALA A 191 -1.26 8.89 -10.89
C ALA A 191 -2.15 8.28 -11.99
N LEU A 192 -1.90 7.02 -12.34
CA LEU A 192 -2.70 6.30 -13.31
C LEU A 192 -4.14 6.09 -12.82
N ALA A 193 -4.34 5.67 -11.56
CA ALA A 193 -5.69 5.46 -11.01
C ALA A 193 -6.53 6.75 -11.01
N GLU A 194 -5.94 7.89 -10.62
CA GLU A 194 -6.65 9.17 -10.64
C GLU A 194 -6.97 9.64 -12.06
N GLU A 195 -6.08 9.40 -13.02
CA GLU A 195 -6.33 9.71 -14.42
C GLU A 195 -7.46 8.84 -15.00
N MET A 196 -7.49 7.55 -14.64
CA MET A 196 -8.58 6.65 -14.98
C MET A 196 -9.92 7.14 -14.42
N GLU A 197 -9.96 7.56 -13.16
CA GLU A 197 -11.15 8.16 -12.56
C GLU A 197 -11.57 9.45 -13.27
N ARG A 198 -10.61 10.30 -13.64
CA ARG A 198 -10.87 11.57 -14.35
C ARG A 198 -11.54 11.34 -15.70
N HIS A 199 -11.12 10.30 -16.42
CA HIS A 199 -11.71 9.90 -17.70
C HIS A 199 -12.99 9.08 -17.57
N GLY A 200 -13.56 8.98 -16.36
CA GLY A 200 -14.78 8.21 -16.11
C GLY A 200 -14.62 6.73 -16.47
N ILE A 201 -13.40 6.18 -16.32
CA ILE A 201 -13.17 4.75 -16.48
C ILE A 201 -13.71 4.08 -15.22
N SER A 202 -15.03 3.90 -15.22
CA SER A 202 -15.79 3.14 -14.24
C SER A 202 -16.53 2.06 -15.01
N ALA A 203 -15.79 1.11 -15.62
CA ALA A 203 -16.47 -0.07 -16.12
C ALA A 203 -17.15 -0.74 -14.92
N VAL A 204 -18.39 -1.17 -15.10
CA VAL A 204 -19.28 -1.75 -14.08
C VAL A 204 -18.63 -2.96 -13.36
N GLU A 205 -17.59 -3.56 -13.95
CA GLU A 205 -16.75 -4.63 -13.37
C GLU A 205 -15.30 -4.20 -13.00
N GLY A 206 -14.89 -2.98 -13.34
CA GLY A 206 -13.52 -2.46 -13.23
C GLY A 206 -13.30 -1.34 -12.22
N ARG A 207 -14.36 -0.77 -11.62
CA ARG A 207 -14.24 0.33 -10.64
C ARG A 207 -13.54 -0.12 -9.34
N LEU A 208 -13.81 -1.34 -8.88
CA LEU A 208 -13.23 -1.90 -7.66
C LEU A 208 -11.69 -1.91 -7.72
N PRO A 209 -11.04 -2.44 -8.79
CA PRO A 209 -9.59 -2.36 -8.94
C PRO A 209 -9.02 -0.95 -8.86
N ILE A 210 -9.64 0.05 -9.51
CA ILE A 210 -9.10 1.41 -9.56
C ILE A 210 -9.13 2.05 -8.18
N VAL A 211 -10.32 2.03 -7.54
CA VAL A 211 -10.52 2.64 -6.22
C VAL A 211 -9.67 1.92 -5.16
N GLN A 212 -9.56 0.59 -5.24
CA GLN A 212 -8.70 -0.19 -4.35
C GLN A 212 -7.22 0.16 -4.53
N LYS A 213 -6.72 0.24 -5.77
CA LYS A 213 -5.32 0.62 -6.03
C LYS A 213 -5.01 2.08 -5.71
N ASN A 214 -6.00 2.97 -5.85
CA ASN A 214 -5.90 4.35 -5.39
C ASN A 214 -5.72 4.39 -3.86
N ALA A 215 -6.62 3.74 -3.11
CA ALA A 215 -6.55 3.66 -1.65
C ALA A 215 -5.22 3.03 -1.16
N GLU A 216 -4.82 1.91 -1.75
CA GLU A 216 -3.56 1.23 -1.47
C GLU A 216 -2.35 2.15 -1.69
N SER A 217 -2.29 2.82 -2.84
CA SER A 217 -1.17 3.69 -3.19
C SER A 217 -1.10 4.89 -2.25
N ARG A 218 -2.22 5.52 -1.92
CA ARG A 218 -2.27 6.60 -0.93
C ARG A 218 -1.77 6.12 0.43
N PHE A 219 -2.18 4.93 0.87
CA PHE A 219 -1.72 4.37 2.14
C PHE A 219 -0.20 4.19 2.17
N PHE A 220 0.40 3.58 1.15
CA PHE A 220 1.84 3.37 1.12
C PHE A 220 2.66 4.65 0.97
N LEU A 221 2.13 5.67 0.27
CA LEU A 221 2.75 6.98 0.25
C LEU A 221 2.69 7.69 1.62
N SER A 222 1.63 7.47 2.40
CA SER A 222 1.59 7.88 3.81
C SER A 222 2.62 7.11 4.65
N GLU A 223 2.80 5.80 4.42
CA GLU A 223 3.85 5.01 5.09
C GLU A 223 5.25 5.55 4.81
N ARG A 224 5.52 6.10 3.61
CA ARG A 224 6.78 6.79 3.31
C ARG A 224 7.04 7.95 4.27
N ARG A 225 6.06 8.81 4.49
CA ARG A 225 6.17 9.91 5.47
C ARG A 225 6.22 9.40 6.90
N ARG A 226 5.49 8.32 7.23
CA ARG A 226 5.58 7.67 8.55
C ARG A 226 7.00 7.21 8.86
N ARG A 227 7.74 6.64 7.90
CA ARG A 227 9.16 6.28 8.09
C ARG A 227 10.03 7.47 8.48
N VAL A 228 9.75 8.66 7.92
CA VAL A 228 10.44 9.91 8.31
C VAL A 228 10.02 10.31 9.73
N PHE A 229 8.72 10.31 10.03
CA PHE A 229 8.20 10.64 11.36
C PHE A 229 8.80 9.76 12.46
N GLN A 230 8.91 8.45 12.22
CA GLN A 230 9.48 7.50 13.18
C GLN A 230 10.93 7.86 13.53
N LYS A 231 11.72 8.31 12.54
CA LYS A 231 13.11 8.73 12.73
C LYS A 231 13.27 10.11 13.42
N MET A 232 12.21 10.91 13.51
CA MET A 232 12.29 12.19 14.23
C MET A 232 12.46 11.95 15.73
N GLN A 233 13.47 12.57 16.33
CA GLN A 233 13.71 12.54 17.77
C GLN A 233 13.73 13.96 18.32
N LEU A 234 13.50 14.08 19.64
CA LEU A 234 13.73 15.32 20.37
C LEU A 234 15.24 15.59 20.44
N SER A 235 15.60 16.86 20.61
CA SER A 235 17.01 17.27 20.69
C SER A 235 17.62 16.80 22.01
N LYS A 236 18.95 16.68 22.05
CA LYS A 236 19.67 16.50 23.31
C LYS A 236 19.66 17.79 24.15
N GLU A 237 19.41 18.94 23.52
CA GLU A 237 19.37 20.24 24.18
C GLU A 237 17.95 20.64 24.61
N LEU A 238 17.75 20.90 25.90
CA LEU A 238 16.43 21.26 26.45
C LEU A 238 15.83 22.50 25.79
N ASN A 239 16.65 23.53 25.54
CA ASN A 239 16.21 24.80 24.97
C ASN A 239 15.62 24.61 23.56
N GLN A 240 16.05 23.59 22.82
CA GLN A 240 15.55 23.27 21.49
C GLN A 240 14.34 22.32 21.52
N ASN A 241 14.10 21.63 22.64
CA ASN A 241 13.09 20.57 22.71
C ASN A 241 11.67 21.07 22.52
N ASN A 242 11.33 22.28 22.97
CA ASN A 242 9.99 22.84 22.76
C ASN A 242 9.72 23.11 21.28
N ALA A 243 10.68 23.70 20.56
CA ALA A 243 10.56 23.94 19.12
C ALA A 243 10.53 22.62 18.34
N ARG A 244 11.43 21.69 18.68
CA ARG A 244 11.49 20.37 18.06
C ARG A 244 10.24 19.53 18.32
N LEU A 245 9.66 19.60 19.52
CA LEU A 245 8.42 18.91 19.86
C LEU A 245 7.24 19.45 19.05
N LYS A 246 7.13 20.79 18.92
CA LYS A 246 6.12 21.41 18.05
C LYS A 246 6.26 20.93 16.60
N GLU A 247 7.48 20.82 16.11
CA GLU A 247 7.77 20.29 14.78
C GLU A 247 7.29 18.84 14.61
N ILE A 248 7.64 17.97 15.57
CA ILE A 248 7.22 16.56 15.60
C ILE A 248 5.68 16.46 15.63
N ILE A 249 5.02 17.23 16.51
CA ILE A 249 3.55 17.23 16.61
C ILE A 249 2.93 17.68 15.28
N ALA A 250 3.44 18.75 14.69
CA ALA A 250 2.94 19.25 13.42
C ALA A 250 3.13 18.24 12.28
N PHE A 251 4.26 17.52 12.26
CA PHE A 251 4.50 16.42 11.32
C PHE A 251 3.52 15.27 11.56
N GLY A 252 3.23 14.92 12.82
CA GLY A 252 2.21 13.93 13.18
C GLY A 252 0.81 14.32 12.71
N VAL A 253 0.43 15.59 12.84
CA VAL A 253 -0.86 16.12 12.33
C VAL A 253 -0.92 16.04 10.80
N LEU A 254 0.17 16.38 10.11
CA LEU A 254 0.25 16.22 8.67
C LEU A 254 0.06 14.76 8.25
N LEU A 255 0.82 13.85 8.87
CA LEU A 255 0.74 12.43 8.58
C LEU A 255 -0.67 11.87 8.84
N SER A 256 -1.33 12.31 9.92
CA SER A 256 -2.71 11.95 10.21
C SER A 256 -3.68 12.38 9.09
N ARG A 257 -3.47 13.56 8.51
CA ARG A 257 -4.26 14.02 7.35
C ARG A 257 -4.01 13.17 6.11
N ASP A 258 -2.78 12.75 5.84
CA ASP A 258 -2.48 11.89 4.69
C ASP A 258 -3.24 10.55 4.80
N TYR A 259 -3.32 9.95 5.99
CA TYR A 259 -4.15 8.78 6.22
C TYR A 259 -5.65 9.08 6.12
N ALA A 260 -6.10 10.27 6.51
CA ALA A 260 -7.51 10.66 6.33
C ALA A 260 -7.92 10.66 4.85
N GLU A 261 -7.01 11.00 3.94
CA GLU A 261 -7.27 10.91 2.50
C GLU A 261 -7.45 9.47 2.01
N VAL A 262 -6.84 8.48 2.66
CA VAL A 262 -7.09 7.05 2.37
C VAL A 262 -8.50 6.66 2.84
N VAL A 263 -8.91 7.09 4.04
CA VAL A 263 -10.23 6.82 4.62
C VAL A 263 -11.35 7.36 3.70
N LYS A 264 -11.15 8.53 3.09
CA LYS A 264 -12.11 9.13 2.14
C LYS A 264 -12.35 8.30 0.87
N VAL A 265 -11.42 7.42 0.49
CA VAL A 265 -11.60 6.51 -0.66
C VAL A 265 -12.61 5.39 -0.36
N ARG A 266 -12.93 5.16 0.91
CA ARG A 266 -13.98 4.22 1.38
C ARG A 266 -13.77 2.75 0.98
N VAL A 267 -12.51 2.33 0.80
CA VAL A 267 -12.18 0.90 0.65
C VAL A 267 -11.97 0.32 2.04
N PRO A 268 -12.82 -0.61 2.54
CA PRO A 268 -12.85 -1.02 3.94
C PRO A 268 -11.48 -1.41 4.52
N GLU A 269 -10.75 -2.27 3.83
CA GLU A 269 -9.41 -2.70 4.25
C GLU A 269 -8.45 -1.52 4.47
N TRP A 270 -8.31 -0.67 3.46
CA TRP A 270 -7.37 0.45 3.50
C TRP A 270 -7.84 1.60 4.40
N ALA A 271 -9.16 1.80 4.52
CA ALA A 271 -9.74 2.78 5.44
C ALA A 271 -9.47 2.37 6.90
N LEU A 272 -9.67 1.09 7.24
CA LEU A 272 -9.36 0.56 8.58
C LEU A 272 -7.85 0.59 8.85
N ALA A 273 -7.02 0.21 7.87
CA ALA A 273 -5.55 0.30 7.99
C ALA A 273 -5.08 1.74 8.24
N ALA A 274 -5.62 2.70 7.50
CA ALA A 274 -5.30 4.12 7.65
C ALA A 274 -5.77 4.68 9.00
N ALA A 275 -6.99 4.34 9.44
CA ALA A 275 -7.51 4.75 10.74
C ALA A 275 -6.69 4.16 11.90
N PHE A 276 -6.25 2.90 11.79
CA PHE A 276 -5.29 2.30 12.72
C PHE A 276 -4.00 3.13 12.79
N ARG A 277 -3.42 3.49 11.64
CA ARG A 277 -2.20 4.31 11.60
C ARG A 277 -2.41 5.71 12.18
N GLN A 278 -3.59 6.32 12.02
CA GLN A 278 -3.91 7.60 12.66
C GLN A 278 -3.88 7.49 14.19
N ALA A 279 -4.44 6.43 14.77
CA ALA A 279 -4.37 6.20 16.21
C ALA A 279 -2.92 5.93 16.68
N GLU A 280 -2.16 5.16 15.90
CA GLU A 280 -0.76 4.83 16.20
C GLU A 280 0.16 6.06 16.24
N ILE A 281 -0.16 7.13 15.51
CA ILE A 281 0.59 8.40 15.59
C ILE A 281 0.64 8.92 17.03
N TYR A 282 -0.44 8.79 17.81
CA TYR A 282 -0.47 9.23 19.20
C TYR A 282 0.41 8.35 20.10
N THR A 283 0.47 7.03 19.86
CA THR A 283 1.42 6.13 20.54
C THR A 283 2.86 6.52 20.21
N LEU A 284 3.17 6.81 18.94
CA LEU A 284 4.50 7.25 18.53
C LEU A 284 4.87 8.61 19.14
N LEU A 285 3.92 9.52 19.31
CA LEU A 285 4.16 10.79 20.02
C LEU A 285 4.45 10.55 21.51
N TYR A 286 3.70 9.66 22.16
CA TYR A 286 3.97 9.24 23.53
C TYR A 286 5.36 8.64 23.67
N ASP A 287 5.74 7.69 22.81
CA ASP A 287 7.06 7.05 22.84
C ASP A 287 8.19 8.10 22.71
N LYS A 288 8.00 9.12 21.86
CA LYS A 288 8.98 10.21 21.67
C LYS A 288 9.16 11.08 22.91
N VAL A 289 8.09 11.41 23.65
CA VAL A 289 8.20 12.23 24.87
C VAL A 289 8.61 11.41 26.08
N ASN A 290 8.26 10.12 26.12
CA ASN A 290 8.64 9.25 27.22
C ASN A 290 10.12 8.83 27.14
N GLY A 291 10.66 8.68 25.93
CA GLY A 291 12.06 8.33 25.71
C GLY A 291 13.08 9.46 25.86
N VAL A 292 12.67 10.65 26.33
CA VAL A 292 13.60 11.78 26.55
C VAL A 292 14.41 11.53 27.82
N THR A 293 15.74 11.59 27.69
CA THR A 293 16.67 11.53 28.83
C THR A 293 17.04 12.93 29.32
N LYS A 294 17.41 13.05 30.59
CA LYS A 294 17.88 14.31 31.19
C LYS A 294 19.17 14.78 30.48
N PRO A 295 19.24 16.02 29.97
CA PRO A 295 20.49 16.60 29.48
C PRO A 295 21.46 16.91 30.63
N GLU A 296 22.77 16.78 30.39
CA GLU A 296 23.82 17.01 31.39
C GLU A 296 23.77 18.44 31.98
N ASN A 297 23.46 19.43 31.14
CA ASN A 297 23.49 20.85 31.50
C ASN A 297 22.19 21.38 32.13
N VAL A 298 21.29 20.51 32.59
CA VAL A 298 19.97 20.90 33.14
C VAL A 298 19.89 20.52 34.61
N SER A 299 19.48 21.49 35.45
CA SER A 299 19.24 21.25 36.88
C SER A 299 18.18 20.17 37.09
N GLN A 300 18.31 19.40 38.18
CA GLN A 300 17.36 18.32 38.48
C GLN A 300 15.93 18.84 38.59
N ASP A 301 15.72 20.00 39.21
CA ASP A 301 14.39 20.58 39.41
C ASP A 301 13.73 21.01 38.09
N SER A 302 14.48 21.67 37.20
CA SER A 302 13.97 22.05 35.87
C SER A 302 13.63 20.81 35.04
N TRP A 303 14.45 19.76 35.17
CA TRP A 303 14.17 18.48 34.52
C TRP A 303 12.89 17.83 35.04
N VAL A 304 12.69 17.76 36.36
CA VAL A 304 11.48 17.16 36.97
C VAL A 304 10.22 17.90 36.51
N LYS A 305 10.23 19.25 36.51
CA LYS A 305 9.11 20.06 36.03
C LYS A 305 8.82 19.79 34.55
N TYR A 306 9.86 19.78 33.72
CA TYR A 306 9.72 19.52 32.29
C TYR A 306 9.19 18.11 32.00
N LYS A 307 9.75 17.08 32.67
CA LYS A 307 9.33 15.69 32.53
C LYS A 307 7.88 15.49 32.95
N LYS A 308 7.44 16.13 34.04
CA LYS A 308 6.02 16.13 34.45
C LYS A 308 5.10 16.64 33.34
N THR A 309 5.44 17.77 32.70
CA THR A 309 4.66 18.30 31.56
C THR A 309 4.63 17.32 30.38
N LEU A 310 5.76 16.71 30.05
CA LEU A 310 5.83 15.69 28.99
C LEU A 310 4.96 14.46 29.31
N ASP A 311 4.95 14.01 30.57
CA ASP A 311 4.19 12.84 30.99
C ASP A 311 2.68 13.12 30.98
N GLU A 312 2.24 14.32 31.40
CA GLU A 312 0.84 14.76 31.31
C GLU A 312 0.36 14.82 29.86
N MET A 313 1.16 15.42 28.96
CA MET A 313 0.89 15.41 27.52
C MET A 313 0.83 13.99 26.95
N GLY A 314 1.80 13.16 27.33
CA GLY A 314 1.90 11.77 26.91
C GLY A 314 0.67 10.94 27.30
N ARG A 315 0.17 11.09 28.52
CA ARG A 315 -1.08 10.44 28.97
C ARG A 315 -2.28 10.86 28.13
N GLY A 316 -2.38 12.14 27.78
CA GLY A 316 -3.41 12.66 26.88
C GLY A 316 -3.39 11.97 25.51
N TRP A 317 -2.20 11.73 24.95
CA TRP A 317 -2.05 11.00 23.68
C TRP A 317 -2.35 9.51 23.82
N LEU A 318 -1.93 8.84 24.90
CA LEU A 318 -2.29 7.44 25.13
C LEU A 318 -3.81 7.23 25.19
N LYS A 319 -4.54 8.13 25.86
CA LYS A 319 -6.02 8.09 25.89
C LYS A 319 -6.58 8.20 24.47
N LYS A 320 -6.12 9.19 23.68
CA LYS A 320 -6.53 9.34 22.26
C LYS A 320 -6.19 8.12 21.40
N ALA A 321 -5.03 7.50 21.62
CA ALA A 321 -4.63 6.27 20.93
C ALA A 321 -5.59 5.12 21.27
N LYS A 322 -5.88 4.91 22.57
CA LYS A 322 -6.80 3.87 23.05
C LYS A 322 -8.19 4.03 22.42
N ASP A 323 -8.74 5.23 22.47
CA ASP A 323 -10.06 5.53 21.92
C ASP A 323 -10.08 5.30 20.41
N GLY A 324 -9.06 5.78 19.70
CA GLY A 324 -8.91 5.57 18.26
C GLY A 324 -8.81 4.09 17.87
N PHE A 325 -8.00 3.30 18.58
CA PHE A 325 -7.91 1.85 18.35
C PHE A 325 -9.23 1.14 18.62
N ALA A 326 -9.93 1.49 19.71
CA ALA A 326 -11.26 0.93 19.98
C ALA A 326 -12.25 1.23 18.86
N THR A 327 -12.29 2.47 18.35
CA THR A 327 -13.14 2.85 17.21
C THR A 327 -12.82 2.03 15.96
N VAL A 328 -11.54 1.79 15.65
CA VAL A 328 -11.13 0.96 14.50
C VAL A 328 -11.59 -0.47 14.66
N LEU A 329 -11.42 -1.07 15.84
CA LEU A 329 -11.83 -2.45 16.12
C LEU A 329 -13.36 -2.60 16.07
N GLN A 330 -14.12 -1.67 16.64
CA GLN A 330 -15.58 -1.65 16.53
C GLN A 330 -16.04 -1.51 15.07
N LYS A 331 -15.38 -0.64 14.29
CA LYS A 331 -15.71 -0.48 12.88
C LYS A 331 -15.41 -1.76 12.08
N ALA A 332 -14.31 -2.45 12.39
CA ALA A 332 -13.96 -3.73 11.80
C ALA A 332 -15.03 -4.80 12.07
N ILE A 333 -15.57 -4.86 13.29
CA ILE A 333 -16.70 -5.72 13.65
C ILE A 333 -17.93 -5.38 12.80
N SER A 334 -18.31 -4.09 12.74
CA SER A 334 -19.51 -3.66 12.00
C SER A 334 -19.42 -3.90 10.49
N LEU A 335 -18.21 -3.98 9.94
CA LEU A 335 -17.95 -4.25 8.53
C LEU A 335 -17.67 -5.74 8.25
N GLU A 336 -17.61 -6.58 9.29
CA GLU A 336 -17.16 -7.97 9.22
C GLU A 336 -15.79 -8.15 8.52
N VAL A 337 -14.87 -7.21 8.70
CA VAL A 337 -13.54 -7.22 8.08
C VAL A 337 -12.48 -7.53 9.13
N TYR A 338 -11.73 -8.64 8.96
CA TYR A 338 -10.58 -8.98 9.79
C TYR A 338 -9.33 -9.16 8.94
N THR A 339 -8.47 -8.15 8.91
CA THR A 339 -7.24 -8.10 8.10
C THR A 339 -6.00 -8.14 8.98
N PRO A 340 -4.79 -8.31 8.41
CA PRO A 340 -3.54 -8.19 9.18
C PRO A 340 -3.40 -6.86 9.94
N TRP A 341 -4.05 -5.78 9.47
CA TRP A 341 -4.07 -4.49 10.14
C TRP A 341 -4.95 -4.48 11.40
N ILE A 342 -6.08 -5.19 11.38
CA ILE A 342 -6.95 -5.34 12.56
C ILE A 342 -6.24 -6.14 13.65
N LYS A 343 -5.52 -7.21 13.28
CA LYS A 343 -4.66 -7.94 14.21
C LYS A 343 -3.60 -7.04 14.86
N LYS A 344 -2.95 -6.17 14.08
CA LYS A 344 -1.98 -5.18 14.62
C LYS A 344 -2.66 -4.16 15.54
N CYS A 345 -3.88 -3.72 15.19
CA CYS A 345 -4.68 -2.81 16.00
C CYS A 345 -5.07 -3.43 17.35
N GLU A 346 -5.46 -4.72 17.36
CA GLU A 346 -5.73 -5.50 18.58
C GLU A 346 -4.52 -5.50 19.53
N GLN A 347 -3.34 -5.80 19.01
CA GLN A 347 -2.09 -5.81 19.78
C GLN A 347 -1.73 -4.41 20.31
N ALA A 348 -1.88 -3.37 19.48
CA ALA A 348 -1.61 -2.00 19.88
C ALA A 348 -2.59 -1.50 20.95
N TYR A 349 -3.87 -1.86 20.84
CA TYR A 349 -4.90 -1.56 21.85
C TYR A 349 -4.54 -2.17 23.20
N GLN A 350 -4.19 -3.46 23.23
CA GLN A 350 -3.78 -4.15 24.47
C GLN A 350 -2.55 -3.50 25.09
N LYS A 351 -1.52 -3.19 24.26
CA LYS A 351 -0.31 -2.50 24.73
C LYS A 351 -0.64 -1.16 25.38
N VAL A 352 -1.43 -0.31 24.71
CA VAL A 352 -1.82 1.01 25.24
C VAL A 352 -2.67 0.86 26.51
N ASN A 353 -3.56 -0.13 26.55
CA ASN A 353 -4.38 -0.37 27.73
C ASN A 353 -3.54 -0.76 28.96
N GLY A 354 -2.49 -1.56 28.77
CA GLY A 354 -1.52 -1.88 29.82
C GLY A 354 -0.75 -0.65 30.33
N LEU A 355 -0.34 0.25 29.43
CA LEU A 355 0.38 1.48 29.78
C LEU A 355 -0.46 2.49 30.59
N ILE A 356 -1.77 2.53 30.40
CA ILE A 356 -2.65 3.46 31.12
C ILE A 356 -2.86 3.00 32.58
N GLY A 357 -2.56 1.73 32.90
CA GLY A 357 -2.59 1.18 34.25
C GLY A 357 -4.00 1.16 34.84
N LYS A 358 -4.72 0.04 34.65
CA LYS A 358 -5.96 -0.32 35.37
C LYS A 358 -6.37 -1.74 34.95
N ASN A 359 -6.86 -2.54 35.90
CA ASN A 359 -7.67 -3.75 35.66
C ASN A 359 -8.91 -3.35 34.87
N THR A 360 -8.74 -3.13 33.57
CA THR A 360 -9.81 -2.67 32.70
C THR A 360 -10.50 -3.92 32.20
N THR A 361 -11.68 -4.16 32.76
CA THR A 361 -12.64 -5.12 32.23
C THR A 361 -12.71 -4.94 30.72
N GLN A 362 -12.51 -6.04 29.98
CA GLN A 362 -12.58 -6.00 28.53
C GLN A 362 -13.95 -5.44 28.13
N PRO A 363 -14.02 -4.52 27.16
CA PRO A 363 -15.29 -3.95 26.75
C PRO A 363 -16.15 -5.03 26.09
N ALA A 364 -17.47 -4.91 26.16
CA ALA A 364 -18.41 -5.92 25.65
C ALA A 364 -18.18 -6.29 24.16
N TRP A 365 -17.75 -5.33 23.33
CA TRP A 365 -17.42 -5.57 21.91
C TRP A 365 -16.20 -6.49 21.71
N TRP A 366 -15.37 -6.74 22.73
CA TRP A 366 -14.19 -7.60 22.63
C TRP A 366 -14.56 -9.05 22.30
N ALA A 367 -15.65 -9.56 22.88
CA ALA A 367 -16.15 -10.91 22.59
C ALA A 367 -16.56 -11.04 21.11
N GLN A 368 -17.23 -10.03 20.55
CA GLN A 368 -17.61 -9.98 19.14
C GLN A 368 -16.40 -9.99 18.21
N LEU A 369 -15.31 -9.30 18.58
CA LEU A 369 -14.06 -9.33 17.82
C LEU A 369 -13.45 -10.74 17.76
N GLN A 370 -13.46 -11.48 18.89
CA GLN A 370 -12.94 -12.85 18.92
C GLN A 370 -13.80 -13.81 18.08
N SER A 371 -15.13 -13.63 18.10
CA SER A 371 -16.03 -14.38 17.22
C SER A 371 -15.75 -14.10 15.73
N LEU A 372 -15.57 -12.82 15.35
CA LEU A 372 -15.22 -12.46 13.97
C LEU A 372 -13.89 -13.08 13.54
N LYS A 373 -12.87 -13.06 14.42
CA LYS A 373 -11.56 -13.67 14.17
C LYS A 373 -11.66 -15.18 13.94
N LYS A 374 -12.49 -15.88 14.74
CA LYS A 374 -12.75 -17.31 14.57
C LYS A 374 -13.44 -17.59 13.23
N LYS A 375 -14.54 -16.88 12.93
CA LYS A 375 -15.27 -16.97 11.64
C LYS A 375 -14.34 -16.79 10.44
N LYS A 376 -13.51 -15.75 10.45
CA LYS A 376 -12.57 -15.47 9.33
C LYS A 376 -11.44 -16.50 9.20
N LYS A 377 -11.02 -17.12 10.30
CA LYS A 377 -10.05 -18.22 10.26
C LYS A 377 -10.68 -19.46 9.61
N GLU A 378 -11.93 -19.77 9.92
CA GLU A 378 -12.68 -20.88 9.32
C GLU A 378 -12.92 -20.65 7.82
N GLU A 379 -13.33 -19.43 7.43
CA GLU A 379 -13.48 -19.04 6.00
C GLU A 379 -12.18 -19.17 5.20
N GLN A 380 -11.02 -18.84 5.79
CA GLN A 380 -9.72 -18.97 5.11
C GLN A 380 -9.33 -20.42 4.86
N VAL A 381 -9.77 -21.35 5.71
CA VAL A 381 -9.50 -22.78 5.54
C VAL A 381 -10.35 -23.37 4.42
N THR A 382 -11.61 -22.92 4.29
CA THR A 382 -12.55 -23.42 3.28
C THR A 382 -12.37 -22.81 1.89
N THR A 383 -12.00 -21.53 1.80
CA THR A 383 -11.88 -20.83 0.50
C THR A 383 -10.64 -21.19 -0.30
N LEU A 384 -9.56 -21.64 0.34
CA LEU A 384 -8.31 -21.93 -0.38
C LEU A 384 -8.46 -23.05 -1.42
N PRO A 385 -9.11 -24.20 -1.12
CA PRO A 385 -9.33 -25.25 -2.11
C PRO A 385 -10.39 -24.89 -3.16
N GLU A 386 -11.47 -24.18 -2.76
CA GLU A 386 -12.60 -23.85 -3.65
C GLU A 386 -12.30 -22.71 -4.62
N GLN A 387 -11.60 -21.64 -4.20
CA GLN A 387 -11.16 -20.57 -5.10
C GLN A 387 -10.12 -21.05 -6.11
N ILE A 388 -9.30 -22.03 -5.70
CA ILE A 388 -8.50 -22.80 -6.64
C ILE A 388 -9.49 -23.47 -7.60
N LEU A 389 -10.39 -24.35 -7.16
CA LEU A 389 -11.35 -25.05 -8.04
C LEU A 389 -12.23 -24.15 -8.96
N GLU A 390 -12.70 -22.98 -8.54
CA GLU A 390 -13.54 -22.08 -9.35
C GLU A 390 -12.75 -21.29 -10.39
N MET A 391 -11.56 -20.76 -10.03
CA MET A 391 -10.66 -20.18 -11.04
C MET A 391 -10.42 -21.18 -12.16
N CYS A 392 -10.28 -22.45 -11.80
CA CYS A 392 -10.02 -23.57 -12.70
C CYS A 392 -11.18 -23.92 -13.63
N LYS A 393 -12.43 -23.65 -13.22
CA LYS A 393 -13.64 -23.84 -14.06
C LYS A 393 -13.92 -22.66 -14.99
N SER A 394 -13.38 -21.48 -14.71
CA SER A 394 -13.54 -20.26 -15.53
C SER A 394 -12.55 -20.14 -16.70
N PHE A 395 -11.62 -21.10 -16.82
CA PHE A 395 -10.69 -21.29 -17.93
C PHE A 395 -11.06 -22.58 -18.68
#